data_AF-A0A953LLD3-F1
#
_entry.id   AF-A0A953LLD3-F1
#
_cell.length_a   1.000
_cell.length_b   1.000
_cell.length_c   1.000
_cell.angle_alpha   90.00
_cell.angle_beta   90.00
_cell.angle_gamma   90.00
#
_symmetry.space_group_name_H-M   'P 1'
#
loop_
_entity.id
_entity.type
_entity.pdbx_description
1 polymer ?
#
loop_
_entity_poly.entity_id
_entity_poly.type
_entity_poly.pdbx_seq_one_letter_code
_entity_poly.pdbx_strand_id
1 'polypeptide(L)'
;MIAGLLERGEERLVSAVETGLLPLNLAIDISKTDAEGGQRALMDAYTQKKLRGKKLAAVRRLIQQRDAQGPHIQRNRYGRKDGAKRPLTSDALVRAYQQEAERQKLLIKKAELTQGRLIFVVEAFRSLRDDEHFLTLLRAEGLDTLPTFLGQSLGAGAAE
;
A
#
# COMPACT_ATOMS: atom_id res chain seq x y z
N MET A 1 -7.19 -14.07 -10.40
CA MET A 1 -6.73 -13.40 -9.16
C MET A 1 -7.87 -12.94 -8.25
N ILE A 2 -8.97 -12.38 -8.77
CA ILE A 2 -10.19 -12.05 -7.98
C ILE A 2 -11.14 -13.26 -7.87
N ALA A 3 -11.19 -14.09 -8.93
CA ALA A 3 -11.96 -15.33 -8.95
C ALA A 3 -11.58 -16.27 -7.79
N GLY A 4 -10.30 -16.31 -7.39
CA GLY A 4 -9.83 -17.20 -6.33
C GLY A 4 -10.47 -16.99 -4.95
N LEU A 5 -10.92 -15.78 -4.61
CA LEU A 5 -11.63 -15.55 -3.34
C LEU A 5 -13.07 -16.07 -3.39
N LEU A 6 -13.76 -15.87 -4.52
CA LEU A 6 -15.11 -16.42 -4.72
C LEU A 6 -15.09 -17.94 -4.91
N GLU A 7 -14.14 -18.46 -5.68
CA GLU A 7 -13.96 -19.90 -5.93
C GLU A 7 -13.69 -20.67 -4.63
N ARG A 8 -13.03 -20.03 -3.66
CA ARG A 8 -12.76 -20.60 -2.33
C ARG A 8 -13.88 -20.37 -1.31
N GLY A 9 -14.95 -19.67 -1.68
CA GLY A 9 -16.07 -19.37 -0.78
C GLY A 9 -15.71 -18.41 0.38
N GLU A 10 -14.69 -17.56 0.22
CA GLU A 10 -14.15 -16.68 1.26
C GLU A 10 -15.01 -15.41 1.49
N GLU A 11 -16.30 -15.60 1.77
CA GLU A 11 -17.29 -14.53 1.93
C GLU A 11 -16.93 -13.51 3.01
N ARG A 12 -16.34 -13.96 4.13
CA ARG A 12 -15.92 -13.09 5.24
C ARG A 12 -14.81 -12.13 4.82
N LEU A 13 -13.77 -12.64 4.17
CA LEU A 13 -12.66 -11.82 3.69
C LEU A 13 -13.12 -10.85 2.61
N VAL A 14 -14.00 -11.33 1.72
CA VAL A 14 -14.59 -10.52 0.66
C VAL A 14 -15.37 -9.33 1.24
N SER A 15 -16.22 -9.54 2.26
CA SER A 15 -16.96 -8.44 2.91
C SER A 15 -16.03 -7.40 3.58
N ALA A 16 -14.89 -7.86 4.11
CA ALA A 16 -13.88 -6.97 4.69
C ALA A 16 -13.20 -6.08 3.64
N VAL A 17 -13.04 -6.58 2.41
CA VAL A 17 -12.45 -5.82 1.31
C VAL A 17 -13.40 -4.73 0.84
N GLU A 18 -14.69 -5.03 0.66
CA GLU A 18 -15.69 -4.04 0.23
C GLU A 18 -15.84 -2.88 1.21
N THR A 19 -15.77 -3.17 2.51
CA THR A 19 -15.90 -2.15 3.54
C THR A 19 -14.64 -1.30 3.71
N GLY A 20 -13.58 -1.56 2.93
CA GLY A 20 -12.28 -0.88 3.04
C GLY A 20 -11.56 -1.17 4.35
N LEU A 21 -11.96 -2.25 5.03
CA LEU A 21 -11.35 -2.72 6.26
C LEU A 21 -10.04 -3.48 5.97
N LEU A 22 -10.04 -4.27 4.90
CA LEU A 22 -8.95 -5.15 4.50
C LEU A 22 -8.52 -4.84 3.05
N PRO A 23 -7.24 -4.57 2.75
CA PRO A 23 -6.78 -4.45 1.37
C PRO A 23 -6.95 -5.76 0.58
N LEU A 24 -7.34 -5.67 -0.69
CA LEU A 24 -7.59 -6.84 -1.56
C LEU A 24 -6.41 -7.81 -1.61
N ASN A 25 -5.18 -7.30 -1.78
CA ASN A 25 -3.98 -8.14 -1.86
C ASN A 25 -3.80 -8.98 -0.59
N LEU A 26 -4.04 -8.37 0.57
CA LEU A 26 -3.90 -9.08 1.84
C LEU A 26 -5.00 -10.13 2.02
N ALA A 27 -6.22 -9.86 1.56
CA ALA A 27 -7.29 -10.86 1.55
C ALA A 27 -6.91 -12.07 0.67
N ILE A 28 -6.31 -11.83 -0.50
CA ILE A 28 -5.82 -12.89 -1.39
C ILE A 28 -4.73 -13.72 -0.69
N ASP A 29 -3.78 -13.09 -0.02
CA ASP A 29 -2.70 -13.81 0.68
C ASP A 29 -3.23 -14.66 1.85
N ILE A 30 -4.16 -14.10 2.63
CA ILE A 30 -4.81 -14.82 3.74
C ILE A 30 -5.64 -16.01 3.22
N SER A 31 -6.38 -15.85 2.13
CA SER A 31 -7.18 -16.95 1.55
C SER A 31 -6.33 -18.11 1.01
N LYS A 32 -5.04 -17.89 0.77
CA LYS A 32 -4.09 -18.90 0.29
C LYS A 32 -3.37 -19.64 1.40
N THR A 33 -3.49 -19.17 2.63
CA THR A 33 -2.70 -19.64 3.77
C THR A 33 -3.59 -20.24 4.85
N ASP A 34 -2.97 -21.06 5.69
CA ASP A 34 -3.53 -21.61 6.91
C ASP A 34 -3.57 -20.55 8.04
N ALA A 35 -4.05 -20.92 9.23
CA ALA A 35 -4.18 -19.98 10.35
C ALA A 35 -2.84 -19.34 10.75
N GLU A 36 -1.74 -20.10 10.73
CA GLU A 36 -0.41 -19.57 10.99
C GLU A 36 0.06 -18.60 9.90
N GLY A 37 -0.11 -18.96 8.63
CA GLY A 37 0.23 -18.09 7.52
C GLY A 37 -0.62 -16.81 7.47
N GLY A 38 -1.90 -16.88 7.84
CA GLY A 38 -2.77 -15.71 7.98
C GLY A 38 -2.28 -14.74 9.06
N GLN A 39 -1.82 -15.25 10.21
CA GLN A 39 -1.24 -14.44 11.27
C GLN A 39 0.09 -13.80 10.84
N ARG A 40 0.95 -14.54 10.10
CA ARG A 40 2.18 -13.98 9.51
C ARG A 40 1.86 -12.85 8.52
N ALA A 41 0.90 -13.05 7.63
CA ALA A 41 0.47 -12.02 6.68
C ALA A 41 -0.04 -10.73 7.37
N LEU A 42 -0.72 -10.85 8.52
CA LEU A 42 -1.09 -9.69 9.34
C LEU A 42 0.10 -8.96 9.95
N MET A 43 1.09 -9.70 10.44
CA MET A 43 2.32 -9.11 10.99
C MET A 43 3.09 -8.37 9.89
N ASP A 44 3.20 -8.96 8.71
CA ASP A 44 3.83 -8.32 7.55
C ASP A 44 3.08 -7.05 7.13
N ALA A 45 1.74 -7.10 7.10
CA ALA A 45 0.91 -5.93 6.81
C ALA A 45 1.04 -4.82 7.86
N TYR A 46 1.30 -5.17 9.13
CA TYR A 46 1.58 -4.21 10.20
C TYR A 46 2.95 -3.54 10.02
N THR A 47 3.98 -4.34 9.76
CA THR A 47 5.36 -3.88 9.51
C THR A 47 5.43 -2.97 8.28
N GLN A 48 4.74 -3.34 7.21
CA GLN A 48 4.61 -2.55 5.98
C GLN A 48 3.66 -1.35 6.12
N LYS A 49 3.11 -1.10 7.32
CA LYS A 49 2.17 0.00 7.64
C LYS A 49 0.87 -0.01 6.82
N LYS A 50 0.53 -1.14 6.18
CA LYS A 50 -0.71 -1.31 5.40
C LYS A 50 -1.95 -1.38 6.29
N LEU A 51 -1.81 -1.92 7.50
CA LEU A 51 -2.87 -1.99 8.52
C LEU A 51 -2.34 -1.55 9.89
N ARG A 52 -3.07 -0.64 10.55
CA ARG A 52 -2.69 -0.13 11.89
C ARG A 52 -3.92 0.17 12.76
N GLY A 53 -3.69 0.19 14.08
CA GLY A 53 -4.68 0.62 15.08
C GLY A 53 -6.00 -0.17 15.03
N LYS A 54 -7.12 0.55 15.03
CA LYS A 54 -8.47 -0.05 15.05
C LYS A 54 -8.73 -0.99 13.86
N LYS A 55 -8.18 -0.70 12.68
CA LYS A 55 -8.33 -1.56 11.49
C LYS A 55 -7.62 -2.91 11.68
N LEU A 56 -6.40 -2.91 12.22
CA LEU A 56 -5.67 -4.15 12.50
C LEU A 56 -6.42 -5.03 13.50
N ALA A 57 -6.93 -4.42 14.59
CA ALA A 57 -7.69 -5.15 15.60
C ALA A 57 -8.99 -5.76 15.04
N ALA A 58 -9.69 -5.02 14.18
CA ALA A 58 -10.91 -5.50 13.52
C ALA A 58 -10.62 -6.61 12.50
N VAL A 59 -9.57 -6.49 11.69
CA VAL A 59 -9.14 -7.54 10.76
C VAL A 59 -8.70 -8.80 11.50
N ARG A 60 -7.93 -8.68 12.60
CA ARG A 60 -7.53 -9.82 13.43
C ARG A 60 -8.74 -10.59 13.97
N ARG A 61 -9.76 -9.87 14.48
CA ARG A 61 -11.02 -10.50 14.95
C ARG A 61 -11.74 -11.22 13.83
N LEU A 62 -11.77 -10.63 12.63
CA LEU A 62 -12.39 -11.25 11.46
C LEU A 62 -11.71 -12.55 11.07
N ILE A 63 -10.37 -12.61 11.09
CA ILE A 63 -9.61 -13.82 10.77
C ILE A 63 -9.81 -14.89 11.84
N GLN A 64 -9.79 -14.53 13.12
CA GLN A 64 -10.12 -15.47 14.20
C GLN A 64 -11.53 -16.05 14.05
N GLN A 65 -12.50 -15.24 13.66
CA GLN A 65 -13.86 -15.71 13.37
C GLN A 65 -13.91 -16.61 12.14
N ARG A 66 -13.12 -16.32 11.10
CA ARG A 66 -12.99 -17.16 9.90
C ARG A 66 -12.39 -18.53 10.26
N ASP A 67 -11.34 -18.55 11.08
CA ASP A 67 -10.69 -19.80 11.49
C ASP A 67 -11.61 -20.64 12.39
N ALA A 68 -12.43 -20.01 13.23
CA ALA A 68 -13.35 -20.70 14.14
C ALA A 68 -14.67 -21.15 13.48
N GLN A 69 -15.23 -20.36 12.56
CA GLN A 69 -16.58 -20.58 12.00
C GLN A 69 -16.58 -20.89 10.49
N GLY A 70 -15.40 -20.92 9.87
CA GLY A 70 -15.22 -21.14 8.44
C GLY A 70 -15.32 -19.86 7.60
N PRO A 71 -15.01 -20.00 6.29
CA PRO A 71 -14.92 -18.90 5.33
C PRO A 71 -16.27 -18.25 4.98
N HIS A 72 -17.36 -19.00 5.14
CA HIS A 72 -18.72 -18.52 4.87
C HIS A 72 -19.30 -17.65 5.99
N ILE A 73 -20.17 -16.72 5.61
CA ILE A 73 -20.96 -15.93 6.54
C ILE A 73 -22.19 -16.74 6.92
N GLN A 74 -22.21 -17.32 8.12
CA GLN A 74 -23.38 -18.06 8.61
C GLN A 74 -24.57 -17.10 8.74
N ARG A 75 -25.55 -17.24 7.84
CA ARG A 75 -26.85 -16.56 7.96
C ARG A 75 -27.68 -17.30 8.98
N ASN A 76 -27.72 -16.80 10.21
CA ASN A 76 -28.62 -17.35 11.23
C ASN A 76 -30.07 -17.31 10.72
N ARG A 77 -30.68 -18.49 10.59
CA ARG A 77 -32.05 -18.66 10.06
C ARG A 77 -33.12 -18.00 10.95
N TYR A 78 -32.78 -17.69 12.20
CA TYR A 78 -33.65 -17.11 13.23
C TYR A 78 -33.12 -15.80 13.84
N GLY A 79 -32.04 -15.22 13.30
CA GLY A 79 -31.48 -13.96 13.78
C GLY A 79 -32.15 -12.75 13.11
N ARG A 80 -32.34 -11.67 13.87
CA ARG A 80 -32.78 -10.37 13.32
C ARG A 80 -31.88 -10.03 12.13
N LYS A 81 -32.50 -9.80 10.98
CA LYS A 81 -31.86 -9.45 9.71
C LYS A 81 -31.34 -8.01 9.83
N ASP A 82 -30.36 -7.77 10.69
CA ASP A 82 -29.70 -6.48 10.81
C ASP A 82 -29.02 -6.18 9.47
N GLY A 83 -29.72 -5.35 8.68
CA GLY A 83 -29.31 -4.84 7.38
C GLY A 83 -28.61 -5.89 6.52
N ALA A 84 -29.36 -6.69 5.77
CA ALA A 84 -28.82 -7.51 4.69
C ALA A 84 -28.07 -6.60 3.71
N LYS A 85 -26.80 -6.33 4.00
CA LYS A 85 -25.85 -5.77 3.05
C LYS A 85 -25.89 -6.74 1.88
N ARG A 86 -26.25 -6.18 0.72
CA ARG A 86 -26.56 -6.88 -0.52
C ARG A 86 -25.58 -8.06 -0.70
N PRO A 87 -26.06 -9.28 -0.98
CA PRO A 87 -25.18 -10.36 -1.36
C PRO A 87 -24.34 -9.91 -2.57
N LEU A 88 -23.06 -10.24 -2.52
CA LEU A 88 -22.05 -9.91 -3.49
C LEU A 88 -22.57 -10.02 -4.93
N THR A 89 -22.40 -8.97 -5.73
CA THR A 89 -22.39 -9.09 -7.19
C THR A 89 -20.95 -8.96 -7.66
N SER A 90 -20.60 -9.65 -8.75
CA SER A 90 -19.32 -9.52 -9.45
C SER A 90 -18.87 -8.06 -9.60
N ASP A 91 -19.82 -7.15 -9.80
CA ASP A 91 -19.62 -5.72 -9.97
C ASP A 91 -18.98 -5.02 -8.76
N ALA A 92 -19.32 -5.42 -7.53
CA ALA A 92 -18.79 -4.74 -6.34
C ALA A 92 -17.28 -4.98 -6.18
N LEU A 93 -16.82 -6.20 -6.48
CA LEU A 93 -15.39 -6.52 -6.48
C LEU A 93 -14.64 -5.92 -7.65
N VAL A 94 -15.27 -5.85 -8.84
CA VAL A 94 -14.69 -5.15 -9.99
C VAL A 94 -14.45 -3.69 -9.65
N ARG A 95 -15.39 -3.03 -8.94
CA ARG A 95 -15.22 -1.65 -8.46
C ARG A 95 -14.07 -1.53 -7.45
N ALA A 96 -13.98 -2.42 -6.47
CA ALA A 96 -12.88 -2.41 -5.50
C ALA A 96 -11.51 -2.58 -6.18
N TYR A 97 -11.42 -3.46 -7.17
CA TYR A 97 -10.21 -3.64 -7.98
C TYR A 97 -9.88 -2.38 -8.79
N GLN A 98 -10.87 -1.79 -9.47
CA GLN A 98 -10.68 -0.56 -10.25
C GLN A 98 -10.15 0.58 -9.37
N GLN A 99 -10.70 0.75 -8.17
CA GLN A 99 -10.23 1.77 -7.23
C GLN A 99 -8.77 1.54 -6.82
N GLU A 100 -8.38 0.30 -6.53
CA GLU A 100 -7.00 -0.02 -6.17
C GLU A 100 -6.05 0.19 -7.36
N ALA A 101 -6.47 -0.19 -8.57
CA ALA A 101 -5.71 0.02 -9.81
C ALA A 101 -5.53 1.52 -10.13
N GLU A 102 -6.57 2.33 -9.97
CA GLU A 102 -6.48 3.78 -10.11
C GLU A 102 -5.53 4.41 -9.10
N ARG A 103 -5.58 3.96 -7.84
CA ARG A 103 -4.67 4.40 -6.79
C ARG A 103 -3.21 4.10 -7.14
N GLN A 104 -2.93 2.90 -7.65
CA GLN A 104 -1.59 2.51 -8.10
C GLN A 104 -1.13 3.37 -9.28
N LYS A 105 -2.00 3.59 -10.28
CA LYS A 105 -1.71 4.43 -11.45
C LYS A 105 -1.37 5.87 -11.05
N LEU A 106 -2.09 6.43 -10.07
CA LEU A 106 -1.79 7.76 -9.53
C LEU A 106 -0.44 7.80 -8.80
N LEU A 107 -0.08 6.74 -8.08
CA LEU A 107 1.20 6.65 -7.38
C LEU A 107 2.36 6.62 -8.38
N ILE A 108 2.25 5.84 -9.45
CA ILE A 108 3.25 5.77 -10.52
C ILE A 108 3.46 7.15 -11.14
N LYS A 109 2.37 7.84 -11.55
CA LYS A 109 2.46 9.18 -12.13
C LYS A 109 3.14 10.20 -11.19
N LYS A 110 2.84 10.13 -9.89
CA LYS A 110 3.48 11.00 -8.89
C LYS A 110 4.97 10.69 -8.76
N ALA A 111 5.35 9.42 -8.79
CA ALA A 111 6.75 8.99 -8.74
C ALA A 111 7.52 9.50 -9.98
N GLU A 112 6.99 9.30 -11.18
CA GLU A 112 7.58 9.78 -12.44
C GLU A 112 7.82 11.31 -12.42
N LEU A 113 6.81 12.08 -12.01
CA LEU A 113 6.93 13.54 -11.90
C LEU A 113 7.96 13.97 -10.85
N THR A 114 8.01 13.27 -9.71
CA THR A 114 8.97 13.56 -8.64
C THR A 114 10.40 13.23 -9.09
N GLN A 115 10.59 12.10 -9.77
CA GLN A 115 11.87 11.69 -10.34
C GLN A 115 12.36 12.68 -11.39
N GLY A 116 11.51 13.11 -12.32
CA GLY A 116 11.88 14.11 -13.32
C GLY A 116 12.33 15.44 -12.70
N ARG A 117 11.63 15.91 -11.65
CA ARG A 117 12.04 17.10 -10.90
C ARG A 117 13.36 16.90 -10.16
N LEU A 118 13.58 15.72 -9.58
CA LEU A 118 14.81 15.43 -8.86
C LEU A 118 16.00 15.43 -9.82
N ILE A 119 15.89 14.80 -10.99
CA ILE A 119 16.93 14.80 -12.01
C ILE A 119 17.25 16.25 -12.42
N PHE A 120 16.23 17.05 -12.71
CA PHE A 120 16.43 18.47 -13.04
C PHE A 120 17.19 19.23 -11.94
N VAL A 121 16.80 19.06 -10.68
CA VAL A 121 17.48 19.70 -9.54
C VAL A 121 18.93 19.21 -9.43
N VAL A 122 19.18 17.91 -9.56
CA VAL A 122 20.53 17.33 -9.50
C VAL A 122 21.42 17.90 -10.60
N GLU A 123 20.95 17.95 -11.85
CA GLU A 123 21.73 18.53 -12.95
C GLU A 123 21.98 20.04 -12.76
N ALA A 124 20.99 20.78 -12.27
CA ALA A 124 21.18 22.21 -11.96
C ALA A 124 22.27 22.40 -10.89
N PHE A 125 22.29 21.55 -9.84
CA PHE A 125 23.34 21.57 -8.83
C PHE A 125 24.70 21.13 -9.37
N ARG A 126 24.77 20.20 -10.33
CA ARG A 126 26.03 19.87 -11.02
C ARG A 126 26.56 21.09 -11.76
N SER A 127 25.74 21.70 -12.60
CA SER A 127 26.13 22.89 -13.37
C SER A 127 26.55 24.07 -12.48
N LEU A 128 25.86 24.29 -11.36
CA LEU A 128 26.24 25.34 -10.39
C LEU A 128 27.56 25.02 -9.67
N ARG A 129 27.85 23.74 -9.43
CA ARG A 129 29.10 23.32 -8.77
C ARG A 129 30.31 23.43 -9.70
N ASP A 130 30.11 23.32 -11.00
CA ASP A 130 31.18 23.51 -11.99
C ASP A 130 31.61 24.99 -12.11
N ASP A 131 30.83 25.93 -11.57
CA ASP A 131 31.15 27.36 -11.50
C ASP A 131 31.97 27.70 -10.23
N GLU A 132 33.28 27.88 -10.39
CA GLU A 132 34.18 28.27 -9.30
C GLU A 132 33.84 29.63 -8.67
N HIS A 133 33.30 30.57 -9.45
CA HIS A 133 32.95 31.90 -8.94
C HIS A 133 31.75 31.80 -8.00
N PHE A 134 30.75 30.99 -8.38
CA PHE A 134 29.60 30.68 -7.55
C PHE A 134 30.01 30.01 -6.22
N LEU A 135 30.91 29.01 -6.27
CA LEU A 135 31.41 28.35 -5.05
C LEU A 135 32.17 29.31 -4.13
N THR A 136 32.95 30.22 -4.71
CA THR A 136 33.71 31.23 -3.94
C THR A 136 32.76 32.17 -3.20
N LEU A 137 31.68 32.61 -3.86
CA LEU A 137 30.66 33.45 -3.26
C LEU A 137 29.90 32.73 -2.14
N LEU A 138 29.54 31.45 -2.33
CA LEU A 138 28.89 30.64 -1.29
C LEU A 138 29.76 30.50 -0.03
N ARG A 139 31.08 30.33 -0.18
CA ARG A 139 32.00 30.28 0.97
C ARG A 139 32.10 31.62 1.69
N ALA A 140 32.14 32.73 0.93
CA ALA A 140 32.19 34.07 1.52
C ALA A 140 30.92 34.38 2.35
N GLU A 141 29.77 33.89 1.89
CA GLU A 141 28.46 34.08 2.55
C GLU A 141 28.10 32.99 3.57
N GLY A 142 28.97 31.99 3.79
CA GLY A 142 28.75 30.91 4.75
C GLY A 142 27.63 29.91 4.38
N LEU A 143 27.36 29.74 3.08
CA LEU A 143 26.33 28.87 2.52
C LEU A 143 26.92 27.66 1.78
N ASP A 144 28.09 27.19 2.17
CA ASP A 144 28.84 26.12 1.52
C ASP A 144 28.38 24.69 1.91
N THR A 145 27.38 24.58 2.80
CA THR A 145 26.83 23.29 3.24
C THR A 145 25.76 22.76 2.28
N LEU A 146 25.86 21.48 1.91
CA LEU A 146 24.94 20.83 0.97
C LEU A 146 24.16 19.68 1.64
N PRO A 147 22.84 19.51 1.39
CA PRO A 147 22.06 18.41 1.95
C PRO A 147 22.63 17.02 1.61
N THR A 148 22.73 16.12 2.58
CA THR A 148 23.41 14.82 2.45
C THR A 148 22.93 13.97 1.27
N PHE A 149 21.62 13.92 1.02
CA PHE A 149 21.05 13.17 -0.10
C PHE A 149 21.51 13.71 -1.46
N LEU A 150 21.53 15.03 -1.62
CA LEU A 150 22.01 15.67 -2.87
C LEU A 150 23.50 15.40 -3.04
N GLY A 151 24.30 15.52 -1.97
CA GLY A 151 25.74 15.22 -2.02
C GLY A 151 26.04 13.79 -2.48
N GLN A 152 25.28 12.80 -1.99
CA GLN A 152 25.40 11.41 -2.43
C GLN A 152 24.99 11.22 -3.90
N SER A 153 23.86 11.81 -4.32
CA SER A 153 23.38 11.69 -5.71
C SER A 153 24.28 12.38 -6.75
N LEU A 154 24.97 13.46 -6.34
CA LEU A 154 25.96 14.15 -7.16
C LEU A 154 27.24 13.32 -7.30
N GLY A 155 27.70 12.68 -6.22
CA GLY A 155 28.91 11.85 -6.23
C GLY A 155 28.74 10.50 -6.94
N ALA A 156 27.55 9.88 -6.85
CA ALA A 156 27.28 8.61 -7.52
C ALA A 156 27.25 8.72 -9.05
N GLY A 157 26.91 9.90 -9.60
CA GLY A 157 26.91 10.14 -11.06
C GLY A 157 28.29 10.28 -11.68
N ALA A 158 29.38 10.26 -10.91
CA ALA A 158 30.76 10.32 -11.41
C ALA A 158 31.49 8.96 -11.40
N ALA A 159 30.78 7.87 -11.04
CA ALA A 159 31.35 6.53 -10.88
C ALA A 159 30.77 5.48 -11.86
N GLU A 160 30.03 5.90 -12.88
CA GLU A 160 29.71 5.13 -14.10
C GLU A 160 30.31 5.85 -15.31
#